data_AF-A0AAD8M1T3-F1
#
_entry.id   AF-A0AAD8M1T3-F1
#
_cell.length_a   1.000
_cell.length_b   1.000
_cell.length_c   1.000
_cell.angle_alpha   90.00
_cell.angle_beta   90.00
_cell.angle_gamma   90.00
#
_symmetry.space_group_name_H-M   'P 1'
#
loop_
_entity.id
_entity.type
_entity.pdbx_description
1 polymer ?
#
loop_
_entity_poly.entity_id
_entity_poly.type
_entity_poly.pdbx_seq_one_letter_code
_entity_poly.pdbx_strand_id
1 'polypeptide(L)'
;MLSSLQKENDPTLMGRIKKSDARELLSALLQKTQSVEVDREILEAHDKVAEKTEIYVPYNILPLDPDSANQATMRYPEIQAAVYALRSTRGLPWPRDYKKKKDEDLLDWLQSMFGFQKDSVANQREHLILLLADVHIGQFPKPDQQPKLDERVLNEVMKKLFKNYKKWCKFLDHKSSLWLPTIQQEVQQMKLLYMGNVSPMTGENVKPAYGGEEEAFLRKIVTPIYEVIAKEADRSKKGKSKHSQWSNYDDPNKYFWSVDCFYLGWLMRADADFFCLSL
;
A
#
# COMPACT_ATOMS: atom_id res chain seq x y z
N MET A 1 -13.48 12.06 -12.02
CA MET A 1 -12.23 12.76 -11.68
C MET A 1 -11.07 12.30 -12.56
N LEU A 2 -10.74 11.00 -12.62
CA LEU A 2 -9.70 10.47 -13.53
C LEU A 2 -9.96 10.81 -15.02
N SER A 3 -11.21 10.75 -15.48
CA SER A 3 -11.59 11.17 -16.83
C SER A 3 -11.51 12.68 -17.06
N SER A 4 -11.54 13.49 -16.00
CA SER A 4 -11.32 14.95 -16.07
C SER A 4 -9.82 15.28 -16.06
N LEU A 5 -9.05 14.59 -15.22
CA LEU A 5 -7.57 14.65 -15.17
C LEU A 5 -6.91 14.12 -16.46
N GLN A 6 -7.57 13.21 -17.19
CA GLN A 6 -7.13 12.74 -18.51
C GLN A 6 -7.62 13.61 -19.67
N LYS A 7 -8.75 14.32 -19.50
CA LYS A 7 -9.30 15.24 -20.53
C LYS A 7 -8.61 16.59 -20.50
N GLU A 8 -8.15 17.03 -19.33
CA GLU A 8 -7.11 18.04 -19.24
C GLU A 8 -5.83 17.38 -19.76
N ASN A 9 -5.48 17.69 -21.00
CA ASN A 9 -4.20 17.41 -21.60
C ASN A 9 -3.14 18.26 -20.87
N ASP A 10 -3.02 18.08 -19.55
CA ASP A 10 -2.31 18.96 -18.65
C ASP A 10 -0.82 18.90 -19.02
N PRO A 11 -0.26 20.00 -19.57
CA PRO A 11 1.13 20.05 -20.01
C PRO A 11 2.10 19.74 -18.87
N THR A 12 1.65 19.86 -17.62
CA THR A 12 2.39 19.50 -16.41
C THR A 12 2.53 17.99 -16.24
N LEU A 13 1.46 17.22 -16.46
CA LEU A 13 1.46 15.74 -16.38
C LEU A 13 2.27 15.11 -17.53
N MET A 14 2.04 15.56 -18.77
CA MET A 14 2.83 15.09 -19.92
C MET A 14 4.29 15.52 -19.84
N GLY A 15 4.57 16.70 -19.25
CA GLY A 15 5.93 17.15 -18.95
C GLY A 15 6.62 16.33 -17.86
N ARG A 16 5.86 15.79 -16.89
CA ARG A 16 6.37 14.90 -15.83
C ARG A 16 6.74 13.52 -16.35
N ILE A 17 5.86 12.89 -17.15
CA ILE A 17 6.12 11.56 -17.75
C ILE A 17 7.39 11.60 -18.60
N LYS A 18 7.50 12.59 -19.51
CA LYS A 18 8.69 12.75 -20.37
C LYS A 18 9.99 12.98 -19.60
N LYS A 19 9.94 13.66 -18.45
CA LYS A 19 11.12 13.88 -17.59
C LYS A 19 11.54 12.61 -16.84
N SER A 20 10.59 11.80 -16.39
CA SER A 20 10.85 10.52 -15.74
C SER A 20 11.56 9.55 -16.70
N ASP A 21 11.02 9.39 -17.91
CA ASP A 21 11.59 8.53 -18.95
C ASP A 21 13.02 8.95 -19.33
N ALA A 22 13.25 10.26 -19.46
CA ALA A 22 14.58 10.80 -19.75
C ALA A 22 15.59 10.52 -18.61
N ARG A 23 15.16 10.54 -17.35
CA ARG A 23 16.01 10.22 -16.19
C ARG A 23 16.40 8.74 -16.15
N GLU A 24 15.44 7.84 -16.38
CA GLU A 24 15.71 6.39 -16.40
C GLU A 24 16.65 5.99 -17.54
N LEU A 25 16.49 6.60 -18.71
CA LEU A 25 17.41 6.40 -19.83
C LEU A 25 18.82 6.91 -19.50
N LEU A 26 18.93 8.08 -18.86
CA LEU A 26 20.22 8.64 -18.48
C LEU A 26 20.93 7.83 -17.38
N SER A 27 20.19 7.37 -16.37
CA SER A 27 20.78 6.53 -15.30
C SER A 27 21.23 5.16 -15.84
N ALA A 28 20.45 4.55 -16.73
CA ALA A 28 20.83 3.31 -17.41
C ALA A 28 22.07 3.49 -18.31
N LEU A 29 22.19 4.65 -18.98
CA LEU A 29 23.38 4.97 -19.78
C LEU A 29 24.61 5.14 -18.89
N LEU A 30 24.52 5.90 -17.80
CA LEU A 30 25.62 6.14 -16.85
C LEU A 30 26.11 4.85 -16.18
N GLN A 31 25.19 3.96 -15.80
CA GLN A 31 25.53 2.67 -15.21
C GLN A 31 26.25 1.76 -16.21
N LYS A 32 25.96 1.91 -17.50
CA LYS A 32 26.57 1.15 -18.59
C LYS A 32 27.91 1.73 -19.07
N THR A 33 28.16 3.02 -18.87
CA THR A 33 29.39 3.72 -19.29
C THR A 33 30.43 3.87 -18.17
N GLN A 34 30.59 2.88 -17.29
CA GLN A 34 31.54 2.89 -16.15
C GLN A 34 33.03 3.18 -16.48
N SER A 35 33.38 3.48 -17.74
CA SER A 35 34.74 3.80 -18.19
C SER A 35 34.87 5.09 -19.02
N VAL A 36 33.87 5.98 -19.05
CA VAL A 36 33.97 7.27 -19.78
C VAL A 36 33.85 8.43 -18.79
N GLU A 37 34.80 9.36 -18.85
CA GLU A 37 34.81 10.59 -18.06
C GLU A 37 33.63 11.46 -18.48
N VAL A 38 32.64 11.62 -17.60
CA VAL A 38 31.38 12.32 -17.90
C VAL A 38 31.57 13.81 -17.64
N ASP A 39 31.21 14.65 -18.62
CA ASP A 39 31.34 16.10 -18.54
C ASP A 39 30.67 16.69 -17.30
N ARG A 40 31.34 17.67 -16.68
CA ARG A 40 30.90 18.32 -15.43
C ARG A 40 29.52 18.98 -15.56
N GLU A 41 29.20 19.52 -16.73
CA GLU A 41 27.88 20.09 -17.03
C GLU A 41 26.78 19.02 -17.08
N ILE A 42 27.09 17.79 -17.50
CA ILE A 42 26.16 16.66 -17.52
C ILE A 42 25.92 16.17 -16.09
N LEU A 43 26.95 16.13 -15.24
CA LEU A 43 26.80 15.84 -13.81
C LEU A 43 25.97 16.90 -13.09
N GLU A 44 26.24 18.19 -13.30
CA GLU A 44 25.47 19.27 -12.69
C GLU A 44 24.02 19.30 -13.19
N ALA A 45 23.78 18.98 -14.46
CA ALA A 45 22.45 18.83 -15.01
C ALA A 45 21.75 17.58 -14.44
N HIS A 46 22.46 16.47 -14.26
CA HIS A 46 21.96 15.28 -13.59
C HIS A 46 21.58 15.58 -12.15
N ASP A 47 22.40 16.30 -11.38
CA ASP A 47 22.13 16.64 -9.99
C ASP A 47 20.96 17.62 -9.86
N LYS A 48 20.88 18.64 -10.73
CA LYS A 48 19.72 19.54 -10.81
C LYS A 48 18.45 18.84 -11.27
N VAL A 49 18.55 17.88 -12.20
CA VAL A 49 17.43 17.04 -12.61
C VAL A 49 17.05 16.12 -11.46
N ALA A 50 18.02 15.53 -10.75
CA ALA A 50 17.83 14.62 -9.63
C ALA A 50 17.17 15.32 -8.44
N GLU A 51 17.60 16.54 -8.07
CA GLU A 51 16.91 17.41 -7.10
C GLU A 51 15.48 17.74 -7.57
N LYS A 52 15.29 18.06 -8.86
CA LYS A 52 13.95 18.34 -9.42
C LYS A 52 13.07 17.11 -9.58
N THR A 53 13.64 15.91 -9.64
CA THR A 53 12.89 14.64 -9.67
C THR A 53 12.78 14.02 -8.28
N GLU A 54 13.57 14.45 -7.29
CA GLU A 54 13.29 14.18 -5.87
C GLU A 54 12.00 14.86 -5.41
N ILE A 55 11.65 16.00 -6.03
CA ILE A 55 10.34 16.66 -5.87
C ILE A 55 9.19 15.78 -6.42
N TYR A 56 9.47 14.82 -7.31
CA TYR A 56 8.46 13.99 -7.98
C TYR A 56 8.70 12.50 -7.75
N VAL A 57 7.93 11.92 -6.83
CA VAL A 57 7.91 10.46 -6.65
C VAL A 57 7.38 9.83 -7.95
N PRO A 58 8.16 8.95 -8.62
CA PRO A 58 7.73 8.28 -9.84
C PRO A 58 6.38 7.58 -9.62
N TYR A 59 5.48 7.66 -10.61
CA TYR A 59 4.17 7.00 -10.65
C TYR A 59 3.04 7.55 -9.75
N ASN A 60 3.34 8.46 -8.81
CA ASN A 60 2.32 9.13 -8.01
C ASN A 60 1.79 10.41 -8.69
N ILE A 61 0.48 10.48 -8.91
CA ILE A 61 -0.23 11.64 -9.45
C ILE A 61 -0.38 12.72 -8.38
N LEU A 62 -0.61 12.31 -7.12
CA LEU A 62 -0.82 13.23 -6.01
C LEU A 62 0.53 13.59 -5.38
N PRO A 63 0.90 14.88 -5.39
CA PRO A 63 2.18 15.30 -4.86
C PRO A 63 2.02 15.57 -3.36
N LEU A 64 2.04 14.48 -2.60
CA LEU A 64 1.74 14.47 -1.16
C LEU A 64 2.94 14.93 -0.29
N ASP A 65 4.07 15.25 -0.93
CA ASP A 65 5.22 15.85 -0.27
C ASP A 65 4.91 17.27 0.24
N PRO A 66 5.53 17.71 1.35
CA PRO A 66 5.28 19.02 1.94
C PRO A 66 5.49 20.19 0.98
N ASP A 67 6.49 20.09 0.09
CA ASP A 67 6.87 21.16 -0.84
C ASP A 67 5.85 21.34 -1.97
N SER A 68 5.02 20.33 -2.20
CA SER A 68 4.00 20.32 -3.25
C SER A 68 2.58 20.56 -2.76
N ALA A 69 2.38 20.87 -1.49
CA ALA A 69 1.05 21.10 -0.90
C ALA A 69 0.21 22.18 -1.63
N ASN A 70 0.86 23.11 -2.34
CA ASN A 70 0.23 24.23 -3.05
C ASN A 70 -0.20 23.92 -4.50
N GLN A 71 0.11 22.72 -5.02
CA GLN A 71 -0.23 22.33 -6.39
C GLN A 71 -1.76 22.31 -6.62
N ALA A 72 -2.20 22.59 -7.85
CA ALA A 72 -3.61 22.77 -8.19
C ALA A 72 -4.48 21.55 -7.79
N THR A 73 -3.98 20.34 -8.02
CA THR A 73 -4.68 19.09 -7.65
C THR A 73 -4.94 19.00 -6.14
N MET A 74 -4.06 19.55 -5.29
CA MET A 74 -4.25 19.52 -3.83
C MET A 74 -5.30 20.52 -3.32
N ARG A 75 -5.85 21.37 -4.21
CA ARG A 75 -6.89 22.35 -3.87
C ARG A 75 -8.31 21.80 -3.96
N TYR A 76 -8.51 20.60 -4.52
CA TYR A 76 -9.82 19.98 -4.57
C TYR A 76 -10.31 19.61 -3.16
N PRO A 77 -11.51 20.06 -2.73
CA PRO A 77 -11.99 19.88 -1.36
C PRO A 77 -12.15 18.40 -0.97
N GLU A 78 -12.40 17.53 -1.93
CA GLU A 78 -12.59 16.09 -1.70
C GLU A 78 -11.26 15.37 -1.46
N ILE A 79 -10.21 15.82 -2.15
CA ILE A 79 -8.84 15.36 -1.91
C ILE A 79 -8.37 15.85 -0.53
N GLN A 80 -8.64 17.11 -0.19
CA GLN A 80 -8.32 17.67 1.13
C GLN A 80 -9.05 16.92 2.25
N ALA A 81 -10.34 16.62 2.07
CA ALA A 81 -11.14 15.86 3.03
C ALA A 81 -10.57 14.45 3.25
N ALA A 82 -10.14 13.76 2.19
CA ALA A 82 -9.53 12.44 2.27
C ALA A 82 -8.16 12.48 2.98
N VAL A 83 -7.28 13.41 2.60
CA VAL A 83 -5.96 13.60 3.25
C VAL A 83 -6.12 13.93 4.74
N TYR A 84 -7.03 14.84 5.08
CA TYR A 84 -7.33 15.19 6.46
C TYR A 84 -7.85 14.00 7.27
N ALA A 85 -8.74 13.19 6.67
CA ALA A 85 -9.25 11.99 7.30
C ALA A 85 -8.14 10.97 7.61
N LEU A 86 -7.20 10.75 6.69
CA LEU A 86 -6.06 9.84 6.89
C LEU A 86 -5.09 10.34 7.97
N ARG A 87 -4.90 11.66 8.09
CA ARG A 87 -4.07 12.29 9.13
C ARG A 87 -4.70 12.25 10.52
N SER A 88 -5.97 11.89 10.63
CA SER A 88 -6.68 11.69 11.91
C SER A 88 -6.21 10.42 12.61
N THR A 89 -4.99 10.48 13.15
CA THR A 89 -4.25 9.38 13.78
C THR A 89 -4.24 9.45 15.31
N ARG A 90 -5.11 10.29 15.89
CA ARG A 90 -5.22 10.43 17.35
C ARG A 90 -5.69 9.10 17.96
N GLY A 91 -4.94 8.61 18.94
CA GLY A 91 -5.21 7.35 19.63
C GLY A 91 -4.53 6.11 19.01
N LEU A 92 -3.76 6.26 17.93
CA LEU A 92 -2.99 5.13 17.39
C LEU A 92 -1.76 4.81 18.28
N PRO A 93 -1.50 3.52 18.57
CA PRO A 93 -0.34 3.11 19.34
C PRO A 93 0.90 3.08 18.44
N TRP A 94 1.70 4.15 18.46
CA TRP A 94 2.98 4.20 17.74
C TRP A 94 4.07 3.42 18.51
N PRO A 95 5.12 2.90 17.83
CA PRO A 95 6.25 2.28 18.51
C PRO A 95 6.94 3.26 19.49
N ARG A 96 7.52 2.75 20.58
CA ARG A 96 7.98 3.57 21.73
C ARG A 96 9.00 4.64 21.34
N ASP A 97 9.92 4.30 20.45
CA ASP A 97 11.00 5.18 20.01
C ASP A 97 10.65 5.94 18.73
N TYR A 98 9.41 5.83 18.26
CA TYR A 98 8.98 6.44 17.02
C TYR A 98 8.71 7.93 17.21
N LYS A 99 9.55 8.75 16.59
CA LYS A 99 9.39 10.20 16.55
C LYS A 99 8.41 10.58 15.44
N LYS A 100 7.13 10.60 15.80
CA LYS A 100 6.05 10.94 14.88
C LYS A 100 6.25 12.34 14.29
N LYS A 101 6.20 12.45 12.97
CA LYS A 101 6.22 13.72 12.22
C LYS A 101 4.82 14.32 12.14
N LYS A 102 4.75 15.63 11.89
CA LYS A 102 3.49 16.38 11.85
C LYS A 102 2.54 15.89 10.76
N ASP A 103 3.08 15.50 9.61
CA ASP A 103 2.32 15.17 8.41
C ASP A 103 2.06 13.67 8.23
N GLU A 104 2.47 12.84 9.20
CA GLU A 104 2.30 11.40 9.16
C GLU A 104 0.85 10.97 9.39
N ASP A 105 0.41 10.03 8.57
CA ASP A 105 -0.95 9.56 8.48
C ASP A 105 -1.10 8.08 8.90
N LEU A 106 -2.32 7.56 8.72
CA LEU A 106 -2.63 6.17 9.04
C LEU A 106 -1.75 5.16 8.30
N LEU A 107 -1.33 5.48 7.07
CA LEU A 107 -0.52 4.58 6.25
C LEU A 107 0.94 4.58 6.72
N ASP A 108 1.45 5.71 7.24
CA ASP A 108 2.75 5.75 7.93
C ASP A 108 2.73 4.92 9.22
N TRP A 109 1.60 4.96 9.95
CA TRP A 109 1.43 4.09 11.11
C TRP A 109 1.45 2.61 10.72
N LEU A 110 0.71 2.22 9.67
CA LEU A 110 0.74 0.85 9.15
C LEU A 110 2.15 0.45 8.70
N GLN A 111 2.87 1.35 8.04
CA GLN A 111 4.25 1.13 7.65
C GLN A 111 5.14 0.83 8.85
N SER A 112 5.07 1.68 9.88
CA SER A 112 5.86 1.56 11.10
C SER A 112 5.54 0.28 11.87
N MET A 113 4.26 -0.07 11.94
CA MET A 113 3.81 -1.25 12.67
C MET A 113 4.16 -2.55 11.94
N PHE A 114 3.90 -2.65 10.63
CA PHE A 114 3.98 -3.91 9.88
C PHE A 114 5.21 -4.02 8.97
N GLY A 115 6.02 -2.98 8.85
CA GLY A 115 7.22 -2.97 8.02
C GLY A 115 6.92 -3.01 6.52
N PHE A 116 5.87 -2.33 6.07
CA PHE A 116 5.58 -2.21 4.63
C PHE A 116 6.66 -1.39 3.91
N GLN A 117 6.89 -1.71 2.64
CA GLN A 117 7.83 -0.95 1.80
C GLN A 117 7.30 0.47 1.54
N LYS A 118 8.20 1.47 1.56
CA LYS A 118 7.84 2.89 1.43
C LYS A 118 7.03 3.20 0.18
N ASP A 119 7.44 2.64 -0.96
CA ASP A 119 6.78 2.92 -2.24
C ASP A 119 5.42 2.21 -2.33
N SER A 120 5.28 1.02 -1.74
CA SER A 120 3.97 0.36 -1.61
C SER A 120 3.02 1.22 -0.78
N VAL A 121 3.50 1.80 0.32
CA VAL A 121 2.71 2.69 1.18
C VAL A 121 2.31 3.96 0.43
N ALA A 122 3.23 4.60 -0.28
CA ALA A 122 2.95 5.79 -1.08
C ALA A 122 1.90 5.51 -2.18
N ASN A 123 2.05 4.42 -2.92
CA ASN A 123 1.10 4.00 -3.95
C ASN A 123 -0.29 3.71 -3.38
N GLN A 124 -0.37 2.98 -2.27
CA GLN A 124 -1.65 2.66 -1.65
C GLN A 124 -2.33 3.88 -1.01
N ARG A 125 -1.55 4.80 -0.44
CA ARG A 125 -2.04 6.07 0.07
C ARG A 125 -2.72 6.88 -1.03
N GLU A 126 -2.05 7.07 -2.17
CA GLU A 126 -2.64 7.78 -3.31
C GLU A 126 -3.92 7.10 -3.81
N HIS A 127 -3.87 5.78 -4.02
CA HIS A 127 -5.03 5.03 -4.49
C HIS A 127 -6.24 5.21 -3.56
N LEU A 128 -6.02 5.13 -2.25
CA LEU A 128 -7.07 5.30 -1.25
C LEU A 128 -7.62 6.73 -1.26
N ILE A 129 -6.76 7.74 -1.35
CA ILE A 129 -7.20 9.16 -1.44
C ILE A 129 -8.05 9.37 -2.68
N LEU A 130 -7.61 8.89 -3.84
CA LEU A 130 -8.35 9.02 -5.09
C LEU A 130 -9.69 8.30 -5.04
N LEU A 131 -9.75 7.10 -4.47
CA LEU A 131 -10.98 6.34 -4.30
C LEU A 131 -11.98 7.04 -3.37
N LEU A 132 -11.49 7.60 -2.26
CA LEU A 132 -12.29 8.38 -1.32
C LEU A 132 -12.82 9.66 -1.98
N ALA A 133 -11.96 10.40 -2.68
CA ALA A 133 -12.34 11.62 -3.38
C ALA A 133 -13.38 11.34 -4.48
N ASP A 134 -13.20 10.28 -5.27
CA ASP A 134 -14.14 9.92 -6.35
C ASP A 134 -15.54 9.58 -5.82
N VAL A 135 -15.62 8.82 -4.72
CA VAL A 135 -16.91 8.52 -4.07
C VAL A 135 -17.51 9.75 -3.41
N HIS A 136 -16.67 10.63 -2.83
CA HIS A 136 -17.13 11.87 -2.21
C HIS A 136 -17.78 12.81 -3.24
N ILE A 137 -17.12 13.04 -4.39
CA ILE A 137 -17.68 13.85 -5.50
C ILE A 137 -19.02 13.28 -5.97
N GLY A 138 -19.11 11.95 -6.10
CA GLY A 138 -20.33 11.29 -6.58
C GLY A 138 -21.53 11.39 -5.63
N GLN A 139 -21.31 11.62 -4.32
CA GLN A 139 -22.38 11.69 -3.33
C GLN A 139 -22.68 13.11 -2.83
N PHE A 140 -21.72 14.05 -2.94
CA PHE A 140 -21.84 15.41 -2.38
C PHE A 140 -21.30 16.49 -3.33
N PRO A 141 -22.14 17.04 -4.22
CA PRO A 141 -21.73 18.12 -5.12
C PRO A 141 -21.73 19.52 -4.47
N LYS A 142 -21.77 19.66 -3.13
CA LYS A 142 -21.97 20.97 -2.47
C LYS A 142 -20.64 21.60 -2.01
N PRO A 143 -20.24 22.76 -2.54
CA PRO A 143 -18.93 23.38 -2.28
C PRO A 143 -18.80 24.14 -0.95
N ASP A 144 -19.88 24.39 -0.22
CA ASP A 144 -19.89 25.37 0.89
C ASP A 144 -19.66 24.77 2.30
N GLN A 145 -19.38 23.47 2.43
CA GLN A 145 -19.07 22.84 3.71
C GLN A 145 -17.58 22.56 3.87
N GLN A 146 -17.07 22.68 5.10
CA GLN A 146 -15.70 22.31 5.45
C GLN A 146 -15.34 20.93 4.87
N PRO A 147 -14.08 20.71 4.43
CA PRO A 147 -13.64 19.45 3.83
C PRO A 147 -13.60 18.34 4.88
N LYS A 148 -14.79 17.81 5.21
CA LYS A 148 -14.98 16.69 6.11
C LYS A 148 -15.52 15.54 5.29
N LEU A 149 -14.83 14.41 5.38
CA LEU A 149 -15.25 13.18 4.73
C LEU A 149 -16.52 12.65 5.43
N ASP A 150 -17.61 12.50 4.67
CA ASP A 150 -18.87 11.95 5.18
C ASP A 150 -18.73 10.45 5.47
N GLU A 151 -19.36 9.98 6.55
CA GLU A 151 -19.34 8.56 6.96
C GLU A 151 -19.90 7.62 5.88
N ARG A 152 -20.87 8.10 5.07
CA ARG A 152 -21.43 7.34 3.94
C ARG A 152 -20.40 7.05 2.86
N VAL A 153 -19.45 7.98 2.63
CA VAL A 153 -18.33 7.78 1.70
C VAL A 153 -17.44 6.64 2.19
N LEU A 154 -17.10 6.63 3.48
CA LEU A 154 -16.32 5.58 4.10
C LEU A 154 -17.02 4.21 3.99
N ASN A 155 -18.31 4.15 4.29
CA ASN A 155 -19.08 2.91 4.20
C ASN A 155 -19.12 2.34 2.78
N GLU A 156 -19.31 3.18 1.77
CA GLU A 156 -19.30 2.73 0.37
C GLU A 156 -17.91 2.29 -0.11
N VAL A 157 -16.85 3.00 0.29
CA VAL A 157 -15.48 2.56 -0.03
C VAL A 157 -15.14 1.24 0.65
N MET A 158 -15.46 1.08 1.94
CA MET A 158 -15.28 -0.18 2.66
C MET A 158 -16.04 -1.33 2.01
N LYS A 159 -17.29 -1.08 1.59
CA LYS A 159 -18.09 -2.06 0.86
C LYS A 159 -17.46 -2.45 -0.47
N LYS A 160 -16.88 -1.50 -1.21
CA LYS A 160 -16.15 -1.79 -2.47
C LYS A 160 -14.88 -2.61 -2.21
N LEU A 161 -14.04 -2.19 -1.27
CA LEU A 161 -12.76 -2.84 -0.96
C LEU A 161 -12.95 -4.30 -0.52
N PHE A 162 -13.89 -4.54 0.40
CA PHE A 162 -14.09 -5.88 0.97
C PHE A 162 -15.10 -6.73 0.21
N LYS A 163 -15.64 -6.26 -0.92
CA LYS A 163 -16.63 -7.00 -1.72
C LYS A 163 -16.11 -8.38 -2.13
N ASN A 164 -14.89 -8.43 -2.64
CA ASN A 164 -14.30 -9.66 -3.16
C ASN A 164 -13.96 -10.62 -2.02
N TYR A 165 -13.39 -10.12 -0.93
CA TYR A 165 -13.12 -10.92 0.26
C TYR A 165 -14.39 -11.54 0.84
N LYS A 166 -15.46 -10.75 1.01
CA LYS A 166 -16.75 -11.27 1.53
C LYS A 166 -17.34 -12.35 0.62
N LYS A 167 -17.22 -12.18 -0.70
CA LYS A 167 -17.64 -13.20 -1.68
C LYS A 167 -16.79 -14.46 -1.59
N TRP A 168 -15.48 -14.31 -1.45
CA TRP A 168 -14.53 -15.42 -1.30
C TRP A 168 -14.80 -16.21 -0.02
N CYS A 169 -14.97 -15.55 1.13
CA CYS A 169 -15.36 -16.22 2.37
C CYS A 169 -16.68 -16.98 2.23
N LYS A 170 -17.69 -16.38 1.58
CA LYS A 170 -18.97 -17.05 1.30
C LYS A 170 -18.80 -18.26 0.39
N PHE A 171 -17.94 -18.17 -0.63
CA PHE A 171 -17.63 -19.27 -1.53
C PHE A 171 -16.99 -20.47 -0.78
N LEU A 172 -16.13 -20.19 0.19
CA LEU A 172 -15.48 -21.19 1.03
C LEU A 172 -16.33 -21.65 2.23
N ASP A 173 -17.60 -21.23 2.33
CA ASP A 173 -18.47 -21.45 3.49
C ASP A 173 -17.81 -21.06 4.84
N HIS A 174 -16.99 -20.02 4.81
CA HIS A 174 -16.25 -19.52 5.97
C HIS A 174 -16.80 -18.17 6.43
N LYS A 175 -16.90 -17.97 7.74
CA LYS A 175 -17.30 -16.66 8.30
C LYS A 175 -16.21 -15.63 8.03
N SER A 176 -16.59 -14.49 7.46
CA SER A 176 -15.67 -13.36 7.27
C SER A 176 -15.07 -12.92 8.61
N SER A 177 -13.74 -12.84 8.67
CA SER A 177 -13.02 -12.31 9.85
C SER A 177 -13.07 -10.79 9.95
N LEU A 178 -13.68 -10.10 8.97
CA LEU A 178 -13.91 -8.66 9.05
C LEU A 178 -14.91 -8.36 10.16
N TRP A 179 -14.41 -7.80 11.25
CA TRP A 179 -15.22 -7.18 12.28
C TRP A 179 -15.22 -5.68 12.05
N LEU A 180 -16.37 -5.14 11.60
CA LEU A 180 -16.58 -3.70 11.47
C LEU A 180 -17.49 -3.28 12.62
N PRO A 181 -17.04 -2.43 13.55
CA PRO A 181 -17.93 -1.89 14.57
C PRO A 181 -18.99 -1.03 13.91
N THR A 182 -20.25 -1.46 13.99
CA THR A 182 -21.42 -0.68 13.61
C THR A 182 -21.78 0.18 14.84
N ILE A 183 -21.44 1.47 14.90
CA ILE A 183 -22.13 2.54 15.66
C ILE A 183 -21.39 3.88 15.51
N GLN A 184 -22.19 4.94 15.39
CA GLN A 184 -21.86 6.34 15.18
C GLN A 184 -21.29 7.02 16.43
N GLN A 185 -20.37 7.96 16.17
CA GLN A 185 -19.74 8.89 17.10
C GLN A 185 -18.73 8.26 18.09
N GLU A 186 -17.48 8.73 18.00
CA GLU A 186 -16.33 8.45 18.86
C GLU A 186 -15.47 7.22 18.52
N VAL A 187 -14.72 7.38 17.43
CA VAL A 187 -13.62 6.53 16.99
C VAL A 187 -12.49 6.30 18.02
N GLN A 188 -12.45 6.95 19.18
CA GLN A 188 -11.14 7.06 19.86
C GLN A 188 -10.80 5.97 20.88
N GLN A 189 -11.77 5.32 21.53
CA GLN A 189 -11.45 4.39 22.64
C GLN A 189 -11.65 2.91 22.30
N MET A 190 -12.61 2.53 21.45
CA MET A 190 -12.93 1.12 21.22
C MET A 190 -12.01 0.42 20.20
N LYS A 191 -11.22 1.19 19.43
CA LYS A 191 -10.14 0.67 18.57
C LYS A 191 -8.87 0.28 19.35
N LEU A 192 -8.69 0.77 20.58
CA LEU A 192 -7.59 0.35 21.47
C LEU A 192 -7.71 -1.12 21.93
N LEU A 193 -8.90 -1.72 21.82
CA LEU A 193 -9.21 -3.02 22.41
C LEU A 193 -9.16 -4.20 21.42
N TYR A 194 -9.38 -4.00 20.12
CA TYR A 194 -9.68 -5.14 19.21
C TYR A 194 -8.57 -5.58 18.24
N MET A 195 -7.39 -4.93 18.21
CA MET A 195 -6.31 -5.31 17.28
C MET A 195 -4.90 -5.39 17.90
N GLY A 196 -4.81 -5.48 19.23
CA GLY A 196 -3.53 -5.39 19.93
C GLY A 196 -3.08 -3.93 19.93
N ASN A 197 -2.60 -3.40 21.04
CA ASN A 197 -1.22 -3.67 21.35
C ASN A 197 -0.90 -2.86 22.60
N VAL A 198 -1.52 -3.12 23.75
CA VAL A 198 -0.99 -2.65 25.04
C VAL A 198 -0.98 -3.85 25.96
N SER A 199 0.20 -4.30 26.40
CA SER A 199 0.30 -5.43 27.32
C SER A 199 -0.43 -5.05 28.62
N PRO A 200 -1.45 -5.80 29.07
CA PRO A 200 -2.13 -5.49 30.32
C PRO A 200 -1.19 -5.60 31.54
N MET A 201 -0.11 -6.37 31.41
CA MET A 201 0.88 -6.57 32.47
C MET A 201 1.95 -5.48 32.51
N THR A 202 2.28 -4.86 31.37
CA THR A 202 3.39 -3.89 31.29
C THR A 202 2.93 -2.47 30.93
N GLY A 203 1.71 -2.29 30.42
CA GLY A 203 1.20 -1.01 29.93
C GLY A 203 1.82 -0.56 28.61
N GLU A 204 2.56 -1.45 27.93
CA GLU A 204 3.40 -1.08 26.81
C GLU A 204 2.83 -1.46 25.45
N ASN A 205 3.15 -0.67 24.42
CA ASN A 205 2.70 -0.97 23.07
C ASN A 205 3.27 -2.32 22.56
N VAL A 206 2.40 -3.30 22.27
CA VAL A 206 2.79 -4.62 21.75
C VAL A 206 3.17 -4.48 20.27
N LYS A 207 4.34 -5.00 19.90
CA LYS A 207 4.73 -5.04 18.49
C LYS A 207 3.91 -6.15 17.81
N PRO A 208 3.30 -5.91 16.63
CA PRO A 208 2.58 -6.97 15.94
C PRO A 208 3.57 -8.11 15.64
N ALA A 209 3.04 -9.33 15.69
CA ALA A 209 3.85 -10.53 15.59
C ALA A 209 4.63 -10.59 14.25
N TYR A 210 4.08 -10.00 13.20
CA TYR A 210 4.80 -9.59 12.00
C TYR A 210 4.86 -8.06 11.95
N GLY A 211 6.06 -7.48 12.11
CA GLY A 211 6.24 -6.05 12.03
C GLY A 211 7.45 -5.49 12.76
N GLY A 212 7.54 -4.17 12.83
CA GLY A 212 8.57 -3.34 13.49
C GLY A 212 10.03 -3.63 13.13
N GLU A 213 10.27 -4.26 11.99
CA GLU A 213 11.56 -4.34 11.29
C GLU A 213 11.33 -3.84 9.87
N GLU A 214 12.37 -3.32 9.21
CA GLU A 214 12.29 -2.95 7.80
C GLU A 214 11.90 -4.16 6.95
N GLU A 215 10.93 -3.97 6.05
CA GLU A 215 10.42 -5.01 5.15
C GLU A 215 9.89 -6.28 5.84
N ALA A 216 9.47 -6.19 7.11
CA ALA A 216 8.97 -7.34 7.87
C ALA A 216 7.83 -8.08 7.14
N PHE A 217 6.91 -7.35 6.50
CA PHE A 217 5.86 -7.97 5.71
C PHE A 217 6.41 -8.77 4.52
N LEU A 218 7.36 -8.21 3.77
CA LEU A 218 7.99 -8.91 2.65
C LEU A 218 8.70 -10.17 3.16
N ARG A 219 9.59 -10.03 4.16
CA ARG A 219 10.44 -11.11 4.66
C ARG A 219 9.68 -12.21 5.39
N LYS A 220 8.65 -11.85 6.16
CA LYS A 220 7.97 -12.79 7.07
C LYS A 220 6.64 -13.31 6.51
N ILE A 221 6.04 -12.65 5.52
CA ILE A 221 4.79 -13.07 4.87
C ILE A 221 5.02 -13.49 3.41
N VAL A 222 5.55 -12.58 2.61
CA VAL A 222 5.63 -12.78 1.15
C VAL A 222 6.73 -13.77 0.77
N THR A 223 7.93 -13.64 1.35
CA THR A 223 9.08 -14.48 1.04
C THR A 223 8.81 -15.96 1.29
N PRO A 224 8.23 -16.41 2.42
CA PRO A 224 7.92 -17.83 2.62
C PRO A 224 6.96 -18.39 1.56
N ILE A 225 5.96 -17.62 1.14
CA ILE A 225 5.02 -18.03 0.09
C ILE A 225 5.73 -18.10 -1.27
N TYR A 226 6.53 -17.08 -1.58
CA TYR A 226 7.30 -17.02 -2.81
C TYR A 226 8.30 -18.17 -2.91
N GLU A 227 8.98 -18.53 -1.83
CA GLU A 227 9.94 -19.64 -1.81
C GLU A 227 9.29 -20.99 -2.15
N VAL A 228 8.07 -21.23 -1.69
CA VAL A 228 7.30 -22.43 -2.07
C VAL A 228 7.04 -22.44 -3.57
N ILE A 229 6.55 -21.33 -4.12
CA ILE A 229 6.25 -21.19 -5.56
C ILE A 229 7.52 -21.29 -6.40
N ALA A 230 8.63 -20.69 -5.95
CA ALA A 230 9.92 -20.73 -6.65
C ALA A 230 10.50 -22.15 -6.68
N LYS A 231 10.48 -22.87 -5.54
CA LYS A 231 10.90 -24.28 -5.48
C LYS A 231 10.08 -25.15 -6.42
N GLU A 232 8.78 -24.92 -6.51
CA GLU A 232 7.91 -25.68 -7.41
C GLU A 232 8.17 -25.34 -8.88
N ALA A 233 8.37 -24.07 -9.20
CA ALA A 233 8.77 -23.63 -10.53
C ALA A 233 10.12 -24.25 -10.97
N ASP A 234 11.08 -24.41 -10.06
CA ASP A 234 12.38 -25.04 -10.37
C ASP A 234 12.24 -26.54 -10.69
N ARG A 235 11.31 -27.25 -10.03
CA ARG A 235 11.02 -28.68 -10.33
C ARG A 235 10.49 -28.91 -11.74
N SER A 236 9.84 -27.90 -12.31
CA SER A 236 9.40 -27.92 -13.70
C SER A 236 10.55 -28.07 -14.71
N LYS A 237 11.80 -27.79 -14.31
CA LYS A 237 12.98 -27.72 -15.19
C LYS A 237 12.74 -26.81 -16.42
N LYS A 238 12.07 -25.66 -16.21
CA LYS A 238 11.62 -24.73 -17.27
C LYS A 238 10.60 -25.37 -18.23
N GLY A 239 9.63 -26.11 -17.68
CA GLY A 239 8.59 -26.80 -18.44
C GLY A 239 9.05 -28.06 -19.20
N LYS A 240 10.21 -28.61 -18.87
CA LYS A 240 10.76 -29.83 -19.50
C LYS A 240 10.41 -31.12 -18.73
N SER A 241 9.93 -30.99 -17.50
CA SER A 241 9.42 -32.12 -16.71
C SER A 241 7.99 -32.49 -17.13
N LYS A 242 7.62 -33.77 -16.99
CA LYS A 242 6.24 -34.21 -17.22
C LYS A 242 5.31 -33.45 -16.27
N HIS A 243 4.13 -33.02 -16.74
CA HIS A 243 3.14 -32.30 -15.91
C HIS A 243 2.68 -33.07 -14.67
N SER A 244 2.90 -34.39 -14.58
CA SER A 244 2.65 -35.18 -13.38
C SER A 244 3.75 -35.08 -12.31
N GLN A 245 4.81 -34.31 -12.55
CA GLN A 245 6.02 -34.22 -11.71
C GLN A 245 6.32 -32.80 -11.22
N TRP A 246 5.47 -31.83 -11.52
CA TRP A 246 5.60 -30.46 -11.04
C TRP A 246 4.22 -29.79 -11.00
N SER A 247 4.00 -28.94 -10.01
CA SER A 247 2.74 -28.20 -9.85
C SER A 247 2.81 -26.86 -10.59
N ASN A 248 1.72 -26.50 -11.26
CA ASN A 248 1.65 -25.25 -12.00
C ASN A 248 1.10 -24.12 -11.10
N TYR A 249 0.86 -22.93 -11.64
CA TYR A 249 0.26 -21.82 -10.87
C TYR A 249 -1.12 -22.16 -10.29
N ASP A 250 -1.86 -23.08 -10.92
CA ASP A 250 -3.20 -23.47 -10.47
C ASP A 250 -3.15 -24.24 -9.15
N ASP A 251 -2.06 -24.96 -8.83
CA ASP A 251 -1.98 -25.77 -7.61
C ASP A 251 -1.83 -24.93 -6.33
N PRO A 252 -0.85 -24.00 -6.21
CA PRO A 252 -0.83 -23.03 -5.10
C PRO A 252 -2.09 -22.17 -5.08
N ASN A 253 -2.59 -21.74 -6.25
CA ASN A 253 -3.83 -20.97 -6.30
C ASN A 253 -5.00 -21.77 -5.73
N LYS A 254 -5.15 -23.06 -6.09
CA LYS A 254 -6.19 -23.95 -5.57
C LYS A 254 -6.15 -24.06 -4.05
N TYR A 255 -4.97 -24.10 -3.44
CA TYR A 255 -4.84 -24.05 -1.99
C TYR A 255 -5.46 -22.78 -1.40
N PHE A 256 -5.19 -21.59 -1.97
CA PHE A 256 -5.81 -20.33 -1.54
C PHE A 256 -7.32 -20.23 -1.88
N TRP A 257 -7.84 -21.12 -2.72
CA TRP A 257 -9.27 -21.30 -2.98
C TRP A 257 -9.86 -22.51 -2.22
N SER A 258 -9.18 -23.03 -1.20
CA SER A 258 -9.73 -24.05 -0.29
C SER A 258 -9.90 -23.51 1.13
N VAL A 259 -10.70 -24.20 1.95
CA VAL A 259 -10.84 -23.88 3.39
C VAL A 259 -9.52 -24.05 4.14
N ASP A 260 -8.58 -24.83 3.59
CA ASP A 260 -7.31 -25.10 4.24
C ASP A 260 -6.41 -23.88 4.27
N CYS A 261 -6.62 -22.89 3.41
CA CYS A 261 -5.84 -21.64 3.49
C CYS A 261 -6.04 -20.90 4.81
N PHE A 262 -7.20 -21.08 5.48
CA PHE A 262 -7.42 -20.48 6.80
C PHE A 262 -6.55 -21.13 7.88
N TYR A 263 -6.07 -22.36 7.64
CA TYR A 263 -5.09 -23.01 8.49
C TYR A 263 -3.69 -22.38 8.40
N LEU A 264 -3.36 -21.58 7.37
CA LEU A 264 -2.13 -20.79 7.40
C LEU A 264 -2.10 -19.90 8.64
N GLY A 265 -3.23 -19.25 8.97
CA GLY A 265 -3.35 -18.39 10.14
C GLY A 265 -2.61 -17.05 10.03
N TRP A 266 -2.61 -16.32 11.14
CA TRP A 266 -1.87 -15.07 11.34
C TRP A 266 -1.45 -14.98 12.81
N LEU A 267 -0.21 -15.29 13.23
CA LEU A 267 0.99 -15.66 12.47
C LEU A 267 0.83 -16.88 11.55
N MET A 268 1.54 -16.89 10.41
CA MET A 268 1.58 -18.05 9.52
C MET A 268 2.24 -19.23 10.23
N ARG A 269 1.53 -20.35 10.23
CA ARG A 269 1.99 -21.63 10.77
C ARG A 269 2.97 -22.27 9.79
N ALA A 270 4.24 -22.32 10.18
CA ALA A 270 5.30 -22.88 9.34
C ALA A 270 5.15 -24.39 9.09
N ASP A 271 4.38 -25.07 9.93
CA ASP A 271 3.99 -26.48 9.81
C ASP A 271 2.73 -26.69 8.97
N ALA A 272 2.10 -25.63 8.45
CA ALA A 272 0.95 -25.75 7.57
C ALA A 272 1.34 -26.49 6.28
N ASP A 273 0.44 -27.34 5.79
CA ASP A 273 0.66 -28.19 4.63
C ASP A 273 1.25 -27.42 3.44
N PHE A 274 0.80 -26.19 3.20
CA PHE A 274 1.32 -25.32 2.15
C PHE A 274 2.85 -25.16 2.14
N PHE A 275 3.50 -25.09 3.31
CA PHE A 275 4.95 -24.95 3.43
C PHE A 275 5.69 -26.28 3.49
N CYS A 276 4.99 -27.35 3.87
CA CYS A 276 5.54 -28.70 4.01
C CYS A 276 5.45 -29.51 2.73
N LEU A 277 4.51 -29.17 1.84
CA LEU A 277 4.27 -29.89 0.60
C LEU A 277 5.42 -29.66 -0.39
N SER A 278 6.01 -30.76 -0.84
CA SER A 278 6.19 -30.90 -2.28
C SER A 278 4.78 -30.98 -2.88
N LEU A 279 4.25 -29.86 -3.38
CA LEU A 279 3.03 -29.87 -4.18
C LEU A 279 3.20 -30.82 -5.38
#